data_AF-A0A928YSE4-F1
#
_entry.id   AF-A0A928YSE4-F1
#
_cell.length_a   1.000
_cell.length_b   1.000
_cell.length_c   1.000
_cell.angle_alpha   90.00
_cell.angle_beta   90.00
_cell.angle_gamma   90.00
#
_symmetry.space_group_name_H-M   'P 1'
#
loop_
_entity.id
_entity.type
_entity.pdbx_description
1 polymer ?
#
loop_
_entity_poly.entity_id
_entity_poly.type
_entity_poly.pdbx_seq_one_letter_code
_entity_poly.pdbx_strand_id
1 'polypeptide(L)'
;MKLTSVLGAVFFACLAFTSCDKHGDDSPELSAEYLGDSNNGGSGDNQPGVITAGEWNDLNNWKFWESIISSEDFKDFPAYWSFFNTNRISVNITSDGTKPVINAVVQLKNNGTTLFTARTDNFGNAELWPNLLQSNNELDFSKLSIQVNNGAKIVTTVKPYSQEVNKIIMPETAVDNKIEISFVVDATGSMGDELEYLKTELLDVISRVKTANPKASVYTSSVFYRDAGDDYVTRVSGFTNDNRITTNFIAGQSAAGGGDTPEAVHSALDKALNELQWSTNARTRLLFLLLDAPPHYQPEIIQDLHRSIGKATEKGIKIIPIAASGIDKKTEFLMRFFSLTTNGTYVFITNHSGVGNEHLEPTVGQYEVEFLNNLMVRLINKYAQ
;
A
#
# COMPACT_ATOMS: atom_id res chain seq x y z
N MET A 1 48.16 -37.35 38.27
CA MET A 1 49.40 -37.92 37.71
C MET A 1 49.06 -38.48 36.32
N LYS A 2 49.57 -37.80 35.27
CA LYS A 2 49.67 -38.15 33.83
C LYS A 2 48.38 -38.57 33.09
N LEU A 3 47.77 -37.74 32.22
CA LEU A 3 48.17 -37.31 30.86
C LEU A 3 48.43 -38.48 29.89
N THR A 4 47.61 -38.61 28.84
CA THR A 4 48.08 -38.65 27.44
C THR A 4 46.93 -38.53 26.42
N SER A 5 47.08 -37.50 25.59
CA SER A 5 46.48 -37.26 24.28
C SER A 5 46.90 -38.30 23.24
N VAL A 6 46.06 -38.59 22.24
CA VAL A 6 46.50 -39.14 20.96
C VAL A 6 45.96 -38.30 19.82
N LEU A 7 46.92 -37.69 19.12
CA LEU A 7 46.83 -36.93 17.89
C LEU A 7 46.77 -37.92 16.72
N GLY A 8 45.78 -37.78 15.82
CA GLY A 8 45.73 -38.52 14.56
C GLY A 8 46.21 -37.62 13.42
N ALA A 9 47.44 -37.85 12.95
CA ALA A 9 47.97 -37.28 11.71
C ALA A 9 48.13 -38.43 10.70
N VAL A 10 47.53 -38.29 9.51
CA VAL A 10 47.85 -39.14 8.35
C VAL A 10 48.02 -38.27 7.11
N PHE A 11 49.30 -38.13 6.77
CA PHE A 11 49.95 -38.06 5.47
C PHE A 11 49.19 -37.60 4.21
N PHE A 12 49.71 -36.49 3.69
CA PHE A 12 49.64 -35.99 2.32
C PHE A 12 50.34 -36.94 1.33
N ALA A 13 49.73 -37.19 0.17
CA ALA A 13 50.43 -37.67 -1.02
C ALA A 13 50.04 -36.77 -2.21
N CYS A 14 51.01 -35.97 -2.65
CA CYS A 14 50.95 -35.13 -3.84
C CYS A 14 50.87 -35.98 -5.11
N LEU A 15 50.00 -35.57 -6.03
CA LEU A 15 50.19 -35.76 -7.47
C LEU A 15 49.92 -34.43 -8.14
N ALA A 16 51.00 -33.78 -8.56
CA ALA A 16 50.98 -32.61 -9.42
C ALA A 16 50.95 -33.08 -10.87
N PHE A 17 50.00 -32.59 -11.65
CA PHE A 17 50.24 -32.26 -13.05
C PHE A 17 49.64 -30.88 -13.34
N THR A 18 50.51 -30.04 -13.89
CA THR A 18 50.36 -28.65 -14.27
C THR A 18 49.59 -28.49 -15.57
N SER A 19 48.68 -27.50 -15.67
CA SER A 19 48.73 -26.46 -16.72
C SER A 19 47.61 -25.41 -16.57
N CYS A 20 48.05 -24.19 -16.21
CA CYS A 20 47.60 -22.82 -16.50
C CYS A 20 46.11 -22.38 -16.55
N ASP A 21 45.84 -21.37 -15.69
CA ASP A 21 45.17 -20.06 -15.92
C ASP A 21 43.70 -20.03 -16.37
N LYS A 22 42.75 -19.33 -15.72
CA LYS A 22 42.75 -18.15 -14.83
C LYS A 22 41.41 -18.05 -14.07
N HIS A 23 41.47 -17.36 -12.91
CA HIS A 23 40.41 -16.75 -12.07
C HIS A 23 39.02 -16.57 -12.70
N GLY A 24 37.88 -16.67 -12.01
CA GLY A 24 37.57 -16.77 -10.58
C GLY A 24 36.13 -16.27 -10.36
N ASP A 25 35.55 -16.66 -9.23
CA ASP A 25 34.27 -16.26 -8.62
C ASP A 25 32.99 -17.01 -9.06
N ASP A 26 32.64 -18.00 -8.23
CA ASP A 26 31.31 -18.60 -8.12
C ASP A 26 30.41 -17.68 -7.28
N SER A 27 29.30 -17.24 -7.86
CA SER A 27 28.11 -16.77 -7.13
C SER A 27 26.91 -17.47 -7.76
N PRO A 28 26.06 -18.20 -7.01
CA PRO A 28 24.90 -18.82 -7.61
C PRO A 28 23.80 -17.77 -7.80
N GLU A 29 23.66 -17.28 -9.04
CA GLU A 29 22.44 -16.62 -9.50
C GLU A 29 21.30 -17.65 -9.48
N LEU A 30 20.39 -17.50 -8.52
CA LEU A 30 19.08 -18.15 -8.55
C LEU A 30 18.20 -17.35 -9.51
N SER A 31 18.16 -17.80 -10.76
CA SER A 31 17.24 -17.30 -11.78
C SER A 31 15.81 -17.74 -11.44
N ALA A 32 14.88 -16.78 -11.44
CA ALA A 32 13.45 -17.05 -11.41
C ALA A 32 13.04 -17.66 -12.76
N GLU A 33 12.60 -18.91 -12.75
CA GLU A 33 12.10 -19.59 -13.96
C GLU A 33 10.77 -18.96 -14.41
N TYR A 34 10.84 -18.18 -15.48
CA TYR A 34 9.70 -17.74 -16.29
C TYR A 34 9.16 -18.93 -17.12
N LEU A 35 7.89 -19.28 -16.93
CA LEU A 35 7.13 -20.09 -17.88
C LEU A 35 6.26 -19.16 -18.73
N GLY A 36 6.85 -18.64 -19.82
CA GLY A 36 6.15 -17.85 -20.83
C GLY A 36 5.99 -18.64 -22.13
N ASP A 37 4.73 -18.92 -22.50
CA ASP A 37 4.38 -19.36 -23.85
C ASP A 37 4.56 -18.20 -24.82
N SER A 38 5.18 -18.47 -25.97
CA SER A 38 5.62 -17.43 -26.91
C SER A 38 4.68 -17.38 -28.10
N ASN A 39 4.02 -16.24 -28.31
CA ASN A 39 3.46 -15.93 -29.63
C ASN A 39 3.46 -14.42 -29.94
N ASN A 40 4.41 -14.08 -30.80
CA ASN A 40 4.35 -13.21 -31.98
C ASN A 40 3.90 -11.74 -31.84
N GLY A 41 4.82 -10.84 -32.21
CA GLY A 41 4.59 -9.41 -32.35
C GLY A 41 3.78 -9.03 -33.59
N GLY A 42 2.89 -8.05 -33.42
CA GLY A 42 2.10 -7.38 -34.45
C GLY A 42 1.15 -6.38 -33.78
N SER A 43 1.11 -5.14 -34.27
CA SER A 43 0.36 -4.02 -33.69
C SER A 43 -1.13 -4.32 -33.47
N GLY A 44 -1.65 -3.99 -32.28
CA GLY A 44 -3.05 -3.65 -32.05
C GLY A 44 -3.92 -4.73 -31.40
N ASP A 45 -3.95 -4.76 -30.06
CA ASP A 45 -5.20 -4.71 -29.28
C ASP A 45 -4.84 -4.39 -27.82
N ASN A 46 -5.45 -3.36 -27.23
CA ASN A 46 -5.26 -2.98 -25.84
C ASN A 46 -6.02 -4.00 -24.97
N GLN A 47 -5.43 -5.18 -24.73
CA GLN A 47 -6.02 -6.26 -23.92
C GLN A 47 -5.54 -6.19 -22.46
N PRO A 48 -6.40 -6.56 -21.48
CA PRO A 48 -5.99 -6.60 -20.07
C PRO A 48 -5.02 -7.75 -19.79
N GLY A 49 -4.28 -7.65 -18.69
CA GLY A 49 -3.30 -8.65 -18.27
C GLY A 49 -1.96 -8.52 -18.97
N VAL A 50 -1.50 -7.29 -19.20
CA VAL A 50 -0.19 -7.00 -19.81
C VAL A 50 0.75 -6.37 -18.79
N ILE A 51 0.27 -5.41 -17.99
CA ILE A 51 1.13 -4.70 -17.03
C ILE A 51 1.53 -5.67 -15.91
N THR A 52 2.82 -5.71 -15.59
CA THR A 52 3.39 -6.52 -14.50
C THR A 52 3.65 -5.68 -13.25
N ALA A 53 3.32 -6.17 -12.07
CA ALA A 53 3.47 -5.45 -10.81
C ALA A 53 3.89 -6.37 -9.66
N GLY A 54 4.42 -5.77 -8.58
CA GLY A 54 4.70 -6.41 -7.30
C GLY A 54 3.92 -5.79 -6.15
N GLU A 55 3.79 -6.54 -5.05
CA GLU A 55 3.18 -6.08 -3.79
C GLU A 55 4.24 -6.10 -2.67
N TRP A 56 4.22 -5.06 -1.83
CA TRP A 56 4.95 -5.06 -0.56
C TRP A 56 4.07 -4.56 0.59
N ASN A 57 4.03 -5.32 1.69
CA ASN A 57 3.32 -4.95 2.89
C ASN A 57 4.28 -4.71 4.06
N ASP A 58 4.53 -3.44 4.39
CA ASP A 58 5.43 -3.07 5.49
C ASP A 58 4.91 -3.48 6.88
N LEU A 59 3.59 -3.58 7.07
CA LEU A 59 3.02 -4.04 8.36
C LEU A 59 3.36 -5.49 8.66
N ASN A 60 3.37 -6.34 7.63
CA ASN A 60 3.76 -7.75 7.70
C ASN A 60 5.29 -7.91 7.78
N ASN A 61 6.04 -6.91 7.29
CA ASN A 61 7.50 -6.91 7.25
C ASN A 61 8.09 -5.83 8.18
N TRP A 62 7.52 -5.68 9.38
CA TRP A 62 7.79 -4.53 10.25
C TRP A 62 9.28 -4.33 10.60
N LYS A 63 10.02 -5.41 10.90
CA LYS A 63 11.45 -5.32 11.20
C LYS A 63 12.26 -4.80 10.01
N PHE A 64 11.87 -5.16 8.79
CA PHE A 64 12.49 -4.65 7.57
C PHE A 64 12.23 -3.14 7.47
N TRP A 65 10.98 -2.71 7.63
CA TRP A 65 10.61 -1.30 7.63
C TRP A 65 11.40 -0.50 8.68
N GLU A 66 11.49 -0.97 9.92
CA GLU A 66 12.26 -0.32 10.99
C GLU A 66 13.75 -0.19 10.63
N SER A 67 14.32 -1.22 9.99
CA SER A 67 15.73 -1.20 9.59
C SER A 67 16.00 -0.21 8.45
N ILE A 68 15.07 -0.10 7.50
CA ILE A 68 15.21 0.78 6.34
C ILE A 68 14.97 2.23 6.72
N ILE A 69 13.91 2.52 7.47
CA ILE A 69 13.55 3.91 7.82
C ILE A 69 14.56 4.56 8.78
N SER A 70 15.43 3.75 9.38
CA SER A 70 16.51 4.20 10.26
C SER A 70 17.90 4.16 9.58
N SER A 71 17.98 3.75 8.31
CA SER A 71 19.26 3.64 7.59
C SER A 71 19.77 5.03 7.20
N GLU A 72 21.09 5.15 6.99
CA GLU A 72 21.72 6.41 6.57
C GLU A 72 21.13 6.97 5.28
N ASP A 73 20.69 6.10 4.36
CA ASP A 73 20.15 6.51 3.06
C ASP A 73 18.72 7.08 3.14
N PHE A 74 17.93 6.68 4.15
CA PHE A 74 16.49 6.97 4.20
C PHE A 74 16.00 7.62 5.50
N LYS A 75 16.85 7.77 6.51
CA LYS A 75 16.49 8.34 7.83
C LYS A 75 15.88 9.74 7.79
N ASP A 76 16.13 10.51 6.74
CA ASP A 76 15.61 11.87 6.58
C ASP A 76 14.23 11.90 5.90
N PHE A 77 13.75 10.79 5.32
CA PHE A 77 12.48 10.75 4.59
C PHE A 77 11.22 10.93 5.48
N PRO A 78 11.16 10.39 6.71
CA PRO A 78 10.11 10.74 7.67
C PRO A 78 10.01 12.24 7.91
N ALA A 79 11.16 12.90 8.12
CA ALA A 79 11.23 14.33 8.37
C ALA A 79 10.86 15.15 7.12
N TYR A 80 11.28 14.69 5.94
CA TYR A 80 10.91 15.28 4.66
C TYR A 80 9.37 15.31 4.53
N TRP A 81 8.69 14.17 4.55
CA TRP A 81 7.24 14.15 4.38
C TRP A 81 6.43 14.51 5.65
N SER A 82 7.12 14.72 6.78
CA SER A 82 6.51 14.92 8.09
C SER A 82 5.52 13.79 8.46
N PHE A 83 5.88 12.55 8.11
CA PHE A 83 5.16 11.32 8.46
C PHE A 83 6.06 10.45 9.34
N PHE A 84 5.59 10.13 10.55
CA PHE A 84 6.36 9.39 11.55
C PHE A 84 5.54 8.19 12.07
N ASN A 85 5.82 7.00 11.52
CA ASN A 85 5.15 5.75 11.92
C ASN A 85 5.83 5.07 13.12
N THR A 86 6.32 5.84 14.10
CA THR A 86 6.94 5.31 15.32
C THR A 86 5.88 4.92 16.35
N ASN A 87 6.28 4.13 17.35
CA ASN A 87 5.39 3.66 18.42
C ASN A 87 4.11 2.96 17.91
N ARG A 88 4.27 2.08 16.91
CA ARG A 88 3.17 1.26 16.35
C ARG A 88 2.36 0.58 17.45
N ILE A 89 1.05 0.76 17.44
CA ILE A 89 0.11 0.08 18.33
C ILE A 89 -0.90 -0.68 17.46
N SER A 90 -0.85 -2.01 17.51
CA SER A 90 -1.78 -2.86 16.77
C SER A 90 -2.91 -3.33 17.68
N VAL A 91 -4.13 -3.33 17.14
CA VAL A 91 -5.36 -3.77 17.82
C VAL A 91 -5.99 -4.88 17.00
N ASN A 92 -6.42 -5.94 17.68
CA ASN A 92 -7.28 -6.98 17.09
C ASN A 92 -8.55 -7.11 17.92
N ILE A 93 -9.71 -6.95 17.28
CA ILE A 93 -11.01 -6.99 17.93
C ILE A 93 -11.81 -8.18 17.41
N THR A 94 -12.23 -9.04 18.33
CA THR A 94 -13.06 -10.20 18.03
C THR A 94 -14.29 -10.28 18.91
N SER A 95 -15.39 -10.79 18.36
CA SER A 95 -16.46 -11.36 19.14
C SER A 95 -16.04 -12.75 19.59
N ASP A 96 -16.36 -13.08 20.83
CA ASP A 96 -16.11 -14.38 21.50
C ASP A 96 -14.67 -14.95 21.40
N GLY A 97 -13.70 -14.15 20.96
CA GLY A 97 -12.33 -14.57 20.72
C GLY A 97 -12.08 -15.17 19.33
N THR A 98 -13.10 -15.32 18.47
CA THR A 98 -12.95 -16.02 17.19
C THR A 98 -13.37 -15.22 15.96
N LYS A 99 -14.47 -14.45 16.04
CA LYS A 99 -15.02 -13.74 14.87
C LYS A 99 -14.58 -12.29 14.82
N PRO A 100 -14.08 -11.76 13.69
CA PRO A 100 -13.62 -10.38 13.62
C PRO A 100 -14.76 -9.38 13.80
N VAL A 101 -14.54 -8.33 14.61
CA VAL A 101 -15.45 -7.18 14.67
C VAL A 101 -15.03 -6.19 13.60
N ILE A 102 -15.81 -6.09 12.53
CA ILE A 102 -15.50 -5.29 11.34
C ILE A 102 -16.01 -3.85 11.51
N ASN A 103 -15.28 -2.87 10.96
CA ASN A 103 -15.67 -1.46 10.89
C ASN A 103 -15.88 -0.79 12.27
N ALA A 104 -15.33 -1.37 13.36
CA ALA A 104 -15.37 -0.79 14.69
C ALA A 104 -14.46 0.45 14.74
N VAL A 105 -14.95 1.55 15.29
CA VAL A 105 -14.17 2.79 15.46
C VAL A 105 -13.22 2.60 16.63
N VAL A 106 -11.92 2.75 16.40
CA VAL A 106 -10.86 2.61 17.40
C VAL A 106 -10.15 3.94 17.56
N GLN A 107 -10.17 4.48 18.77
CA GLN A 107 -9.55 5.76 19.11
C GLN A 107 -8.43 5.53 20.12
N LEU A 108 -7.22 5.96 19.76
CA LEU A 108 -6.12 6.07 20.71
C LEU A 108 -6.22 7.40 21.43
N LYS A 109 -6.19 7.39 22.75
CA LYS A 109 -6.27 8.58 23.60
C LYS A 109 -5.09 8.69 24.54
N ASN A 110 -4.65 9.91 24.80
CA ASN A 110 -3.69 10.25 25.84
C ASN A 110 -4.35 11.23 26.82
N ASN A 111 -4.53 10.82 28.07
CA ASN A 111 -5.25 11.60 29.10
C ASN A 111 -6.60 12.17 28.61
N GLY A 112 -7.35 11.37 27.83
CA GLY A 112 -8.66 11.74 27.29
C GLY A 112 -8.65 12.46 25.93
N THR A 113 -7.49 12.97 25.48
CA THR A 113 -7.33 13.61 24.16
C THR A 113 -7.10 12.55 23.09
N THR A 114 -7.89 12.55 22.02
CA THR A 114 -7.69 11.64 20.88
C THR A 114 -6.42 11.99 20.13
N LEU A 115 -5.50 11.03 20.04
CA LEU A 115 -4.27 11.12 19.23
C LEU A 115 -4.48 10.60 17.82
N PHE A 116 -5.24 9.50 17.68
CA PHE A 116 -5.44 8.82 16.41
C PHE A 116 -6.78 8.11 16.38
N THR A 117 -7.44 8.09 15.21
CA THR A 117 -8.68 7.36 14.98
C THR A 117 -8.54 6.48 13.75
N ALA A 118 -8.90 5.21 13.89
CA ALA A 118 -8.93 4.22 12.84
C ALA A 118 -10.22 3.40 12.90
N ARG A 119 -10.39 2.50 11.92
CA ARG A 119 -11.42 1.46 11.97
C ARG A 119 -10.82 0.09 11.78
N THR A 120 -11.41 -0.92 12.42
CA THR A 120 -11.02 -2.30 12.18
C THR A 120 -11.38 -2.76 10.77
N ASP A 121 -10.50 -3.53 10.15
CA ASP A 121 -10.74 -4.17 8.86
C ASP A 121 -11.51 -5.49 9.01
N ASN A 122 -11.63 -6.22 7.91
CA ASN A 122 -12.36 -7.49 7.85
C ASN A 122 -11.74 -8.61 8.70
N PHE A 123 -10.51 -8.43 9.17
CA PHE A 123 -9.83 -9.34 10.10
C PHE A 123 -9.91 -8.85 11.55
N GLY A 124 -10.66 -7.76 11.81
CA GLY A 124 -10.75 -7.14 13.12
C GLY A 124 -9.53 -6.30 13.48
N ASN A 125 -8.63 -6.02 12.53
CA ASN A 125 -7.35 -5.36 12.79
C ASN A 125 -7.42 -3.85 12.55
N ALA A 126 -6.80 -3.08 13.44
CA ALA A 126 -6.54 -1.65 13.25
C ALA A 126 -5.12 -1.31 13.75
N GLU A 127 -4.44 -0.41 13.03
CA GLU A 127 -3.15 0.15 13.43
C GLU A 127 -3.35 1.58 13.93
N LEU A 128 -2.68 1.94 15.02
CA LEU A 128 -2.76 3.25 15.65
C LEU A 128 -1.36 3.86 15.74
N TRP A 129 -1.26 5.13 15.32
CA TRP A 129 0.01 5.84 15.17
C TRP A 129 0.02 7.09 16.06
N PRO A 130 0.45 6.98 17.33
CA PRO A 130 0.40 8.10 18.28
C PRO A 130 1.25 9.31 17.87
N ASN A 131 2.29 9.08 17.07
CA ASN A 131 3.26 10.08 16.67
C ASN A 131 3.18 10.43 15.18
N LEU A 132 2.10 10.05 14.46
CA LEU A 132 2.04 10.14 12.99
C LEU A 132 2.56 11.46 12.41
N LEU A 133 2.21 12.58 13.04
CA LEU A 133 2.55 13.94 12.59
C LEU A 133 3.53 14.66 13.54
N GLN A 134 4.19 13.91 14.42
CA GLN A 134 5.10 14.44 15.44
C GLN A 134 6.42 13.68 15.41
N SER A 135 7.52 14.39 15.20
CA SER A 135 8.86 13.79 15.18
C SER A 135 9.34 13.31 16.56
N ASN A 136 8.71 13.76 17.64
CA ASN A 136 9.04 13.31 18.98
C ASN A 136 8.53 11.87 19.20
N ASN A 137 9.46 10.96 19.49
CA ASN A 137 9.15 9.55 19.75
C ASN A 137 8.90 9.24 21.23
N GLU A 138 9.08 10.20 22.14
CA GLU A 138 8.79 10.00 23.56
C GLU A 138 7.29 9.84 23.79
N LEU A 139 6.89 8.67 24.28
CA LEU A 139 5.50 8.34 24.55
C LEU A 139 5.37 7.61 25.88
N ASP A 140 4.60 8.19 26.79
CA ASP A 140 4.26 7.56 28.06
C ASP A 140 3.02 6.67 27.90
N PHE A 141 3.26 5.38 27.66
CA PHE A 141 2.20 4.38 27.49
C PHE A 141 1.26 4.25 28.70
N SER A 142 1.68 4.68 29.90
CA SER A 142 0.82 4.65 31.11
C SER A 142 -0.33 5.65 31.05
N LYS A 143 -0.24 6.66 30.19
CA LYS A 143 -1.28 7.68 29.95
C LYS A 143 -2.20 7.33 28.79
N LEU A 144 -1.89 6.26 28.06
CA LEU A 144 -2.65 5.86 26.87
C LEU A 144 -3.87 5.01 27.22
N SER A 145 -4.91 5.17 26.42
CA SER A 145 -6.06 4.28 26.41
C SER A 145 -6.58 4.07 24.99
N ILE A 146 -7.14 2.90 24.72
CA ILE A 146 -7.87 2.61 23.48
C ILE A 146 -9.36 2.64 23.81
N GLN A 147 -10.11 3.46 23.09
CA GLN A 147 -11.58 3.53 23.18
C GLN A 147 -12.18 2.97 21.89
N VAL A 148 -13.10 2.01 22.03
CA VAL A 148 -13.79 1.39 20.88
C VAL A 148 -15.26 1.79 20.85
N ASN A 149 -15.79 2.08 19.66
CA ASN A 149 -17.18 2.42 19.38
C ASN A 149 -17.75 3.44 20.39
N ASN A 150 -17.09 4.61 20.49
CA ASN A 150 -17.47 5.71 21.37
C ASN A 150 -17.60 5.33 22.86
N GLY A 151 -16.81 4.36 23.35
CA GLY A 151 -16.74 4.02 24.77
C GLY A 151 -17.43 2.72 25.16
N ALA A 152 -17.97 1.98 24.18
CA ALA A 152 -18.48 0.63 24.41
C ALA A 152 -17.43 -0.29 25.04
N LYS A 153 -16.14 -0.06 24.72
CA LYS A 153 -15.00 -0.72 25.37
C LYS A 153 -13.87 0.28 25.57
N ILE A 154 -13.18 0.17 26.71
CA ILE A 154 -11.98 0.96 27.02
C ILE A 154 -10.88 0.00 27.48
N VAL A 155 -9.68 0.16 26.93
CA VAL A 155 -8.45 -0.53 27.34
C VAL A 155 -7.51 0.52 27.90
N THR A 156 -7.14 0.41 29.17
CA THR A 156 -6.26 1.37 29.87
C THR A 156 -4.79 0.94 29.93
N THR A 157 -4.51 -0.31 29.57
CA THR A 157 -3.15 -0.85 29.49
C THR A 157 -2.81 -1.07 28.02
N VAL A 158 -2.38 -0.01 27.36
CA VAL A 158 -2.00 -0.06 25.94
C VAL A 158 -0.56 -0.55 25.81
N LYS A 159 -0.33 -1.48 24.89
CA LYS A 159 1.00 -2.04 24.63
C LYS A 159 1.47 -1.68 23.22
N PRO A 160 2.76 -1.38 23.03
CA PRO A 160 3.34 -1.25 21.69
C PRO A 160 3.35 -2.61 20.98
N TYR A 161 3.31 -2.57 19.65
CA TYR A 161 3.38 -3.76 18.80
C TYR A 161 4.61 -4.63 19.07
N SER A 162 5.74 -4.02 19.41
CA SER A 162 6.98 -4.73 19.77
C SER A 162 6.85 -5.64 21.00
N GLN A 163 5.83 -5.41 21.84
CA GLN A 163 5.50 -6.29 22.96
C GLN A 163 4.40 -7.28 22.56
N GLU A 164 3.22 -6.77 22.18
CA GLU A 164 2.11 -7.61 21.70
C GLU A 164 1.03 -6.80 20.98
N VAL A 165 0.16 -7.51 20.25
CA VAL A 165 -1.10 -6.96 19.73
C VAL A 165 -2.11 -6.81 20.87
N ASN A 166 -2.77 -5.66 20.94
CA ASN A 166 -3.82 -5.37 21.90
C ASN A 166 -5.10 -6.11 21.50
N LYS A 167 -5.37 -7.25 22.13
CA LYS A 167 -6.57 -8.07 21.85
C LYS A 167 -7.77 -7.57 22.65
N ILE A 168 -8.89 -7.34 21.96
CA ILE A 168 -10.12 -6.81 22.56
C ILE A 168 -11.29 -7.73 22.22
N ILE A 169 -12.02 -8.18 23.24
CA ILE A 169 -13.24 -8.97 23.05
C ILE A 169 -14.47 -8.07 23.26
N MET A 170 -15.35 -8.03 22.26
CA MET A 170 -16.64 -7.32 22.30
C MET A 170 -17.65 -7.90 21.30
N PRO A 171 -18.96 -7.65 21.46
CA PRO A 171 -19.97 -8.14 20.52
C PRO A 171 -19.74 -7.66 19.08
N GLU A 172 -20.15 -8.47 18.12
CA GLU A 172 -20.12 -8.08 16.70
C GLU A 172 -20.94 -6.80 16.45
N THR A 173 -20.50 -6.04 15.45
CA THR A 173 -21.24 -4.89 14.93
C THR A 173 -21.77 -5.25 13.55
N ALA A 174 -23.06 -4.99 13.29
CA ALA A 174 -23.63 -5.24 11.98
C ALA A 174 -23.05 -4.28 10.94
N VAL A 175 -22.48 -4.82 9.87
CA VAL A 175 -21.95 -4.07 8.72
C VAL A 175 -22.70 -4.44 7.45
N ASP A 176 -22.81 -3.49 6.53
CA ASP A 176 -23.38 -3.76 5.22
C ASP A 176 -22.40 -4.61 4.42
N ASN A 177 -22.88 -5.65 3.71
CA ASN A 177 -22.06 -6.42 2.78
C ASN A 177 -21.77 -5.62 1.49
N LYS A 178 -21.09 -4.48 1.67
CA LYS A 178 -20.78 -3.49 0.66
C LYS A 178 -19.26 -3.36 0.53
N ILE A 179 -18.79 -3.38 -0.71
CA ILE A 179 -17.39 -3.19 -1.08
C ILE A 179 -17.34 -1.91 -1.91
N GLU A 180 -16.63 -0.90 -1.41
CA GLU A 180 -16.45 0.39 -2.08
C GLU A 180 -15.00 0.51 -2.58
N ILE A 181 -14.81 0.72 -3.88
CA ILE A 181 -13.49 0.81 -4.53
C ILE A 181 -13.40 2.11 -5.31
N SER A 182 -12.42 2.95 -4.99
CA SER A 182 -12.14 4.17 -5.74
C SER A 182 -10.79 4.06 -6.45
N PHE A 183 -10.75 4.42 -7.73
CA PHE A 183 -9.52 4.56 -8.51
C PHE A 183 -9.16 6.03 -8.63
N VAL A 184 -8.07 6.45 -8.01
CA VAL A 184 -7.51 7.80 -8.11
C VAL A 184 -6.30 7.72 -9.04
N VAL A 185 -6.37 8.35 -10.20
CA VAL A 185 -5.46 8.08 -11.32
C VAL A 185 -4.85 9.36 -11.84
N ASP A 186 -3.52 9.39 -11.91
CA ASP A 186 -2.77 10.42 -12.62
C ASP A 186 -3.05 10.34 -14.12
N ALA A 187 -3.35 11.48 -14.73
CA ALA A 187 -3.71 11.64 -16.13
C ALA A 187 -2.90 12.75 -16.83
N THR A 188 -1.73 13.06 -16.29
CA THR A 188 -0.75 13.99 -16.84
C THR A 188 -0.13 13.43 -18.12
N GLY A 189 0.60 14.26 -18.86
CA GLY A 189 1.22 13.84 -20.12
C GLY A 189 2.24 12.70 -19.98
N SER A 190 2.95 12.60 -18.84
CA SER A 190 3.98 11.57 -18.60
C SER A 190 3.40 10.18 -18.50
N MET A 191 2.16 10.04 -18.00
CA MET A 191 1.40 8.79 -17.98
C MET A 191 0.96 8.30 -19.37
N GLY A 192 1.24 9.02 -20.46
CA GLY A 192 0.64 8.76 -21.78
C GLY A 192 0.96 7.41 -22.40
N ASP A 193 2.11 6.82 -22.06
CA ASP A 193 2.54 5.50 -22.50
C ASP A 193 1.90 4.35 -21.70
N GLU A 194 1.58 4.57 -20.44
CA GLU A 194 1.00 3.57 -19.53
C GLU A 194 -0.53 3.67 -19.39
N LEU A 195 -1.10 4.88 -19.50
CA LEU A 195 -2.49 5.15 -19.13
C LEU A 195 -3.49 4.34 -19.96
N GLU A 196 -3.23 4.13 -21.25
CA GLU A 196 -4.13 3.33 -22.09
C GLU A 196 -4.19 1.87 -21.62
N TYR A 197 -3.05 1.29 -21.25
CA TYR A 197 -3.00 -0.05 -20.67
C TYR A 197 -3.67 -0.09 -19.29
N LEU A 198 -3.35 0.89 -18.43
CA LEU A 198 -3.96 1.01 -17.09
C LEU A 198 -5.48 1.09 -17.17
N LYS A 199 -6.04 1.88 -18.08
CA LYS A 199 -7.49 1.94 -18.29
C LYS A 199 -8.04 0.53 -18.54
N THR A 200 -7.47 -0.22 -19.47
CA THR A 200 -7.89 -1.59 -19.79
C THR A 200 -7.79 -2.53 -18.59
N GLU A 201 -6.70 -2.47 -17.82
CA GLU A 201 -6.55 -3.26 -16.58
C GLU A 201 -7.66 -2.93 -15.57
N LEU A 202 -7.95 -1.64 -15.35
CA LEU A 202 -9.00 -1.21 -14.42
C LEU A 202 -10.38 -1.69 -14.86
N LEU A 203 -10.69 -1.66 -16.15
CA LEU A 203 -11.95 -2.17 -16.70
C LEU A 203 -12.12 -3.67 -16.41
N ASP A 204 -11.07 -4.47 -16.60
CA ASP A 204 -11.05 -5.90 -16.31
C ASP A 204 -11.22 -6.18 -14.81
N VAL A 205 -10.48 -5.46 -13.97
CA VAL A 205 -10.57 -5.57 -12.49
C VAL A 205 -12.00 -5.33 -12.02
N ILE A 206 -12.66 -4.26 -12.48
CA ILE A 206 -14.05 -3.94 -12.09
C ILE A 206 -15.01 -5.09 -12.45
N SER A 207 -14.85 -5.66 -13.65
CA SER A 207 -15.67 -6.78 -14.13
C SER A 207 -15.48 -8.03 -13.29
N ARG A 208 -14.22 -8.41 -13.03
CA ARG A 208 -13.84 -9.62 -12.31
C ARG A 208 -14.19 -9.58 -10.83
N VAL A 209 -13.99 -8.45 -10.16
CA VAL A 209 -14.35 -8.27 -8.74
C VAL A 209 -15.84 -8.46 -8.52
N LYS A 210 -16.68 -7.89 -9.39
CA LYS A 210 -18.13 -8.05 -9.28
C LYS A 210 -18.56 -9.49 -9.49
N THR A 211 -17.93 -10.17 -10.44
CA THR A 211 -18.17 -11.60 -10.72
C THR A 211 -17.75 -12.47 -9.54
N ALA A 212 -16.62 -12.17 -8.90
CA ALA A 212 -16.08 -12.91 -7.76
C ALA A 212 -16.89 -12.69 -6.46
N ASN A 213 -17.63 -11.58 -6.34
CA ASN A 213 -18.37 -11.21 -5.13
C ASN A 213 -19.89 -11.08 -5.36
N PRO A 214 -20.59 -12.12 -5.86
CA PRO A 214 -21.99 -12.01 -6.29
C PRO A 214 -22.98 -11.73 -5.14
N LYS A 215 -22.57 -11.91 -3.88
CA LYS A 215 -23.37 -11.65 -2.67
C LYS A 215 -23.13 -10.27 -2.07
N ALA A 216 -22.11 -9.55 -2.53
CA ALA A 216 -21.77 -8.22 -2.04
C ALA A 216 -22.28 -7.15 -3.00
N SER A 217 -22.65 -5.99 -2.47
CA SER A 217 -22.89 -4.81 -3.30
C SER A 217 -21.56 -4.12 -3.57
N VAL A 218 -21.01 -4.33 -4.77
CA VAL A 218 -19.77 -3.69 -5.23
C VAL A 218 -20.10 -2.32 -5.82
N TYR A 219 -19.54 -1.27 -5.25
CA TYR A 219 -19.61 0.10 -5.73
C TYR A 219 -18.23 0.57 -6.17
N THR A 220 -18.16 1.21 -7.32
CA THR A 220 -16.91 1.77 -7.84
C THR A 220 -17.07 3.27 -8.10
N SER A 221 -15.96 3.99 -7.92
CA SER A 221 -15.82 5.41 -8.24
C SER A 221 -14.46 5.65 -8.87
N SER A 222 -14.26 6.84 -9.44
CA SER A 222 -12.94 7.23 -9.93
C SER A 222 -12.72 8.73 -9.83
N VAL A 223 -11.47 9.12 -9.56
CA VAL A 223 -10.99 10.49 -9.62
C VAL A 223 -9.78 10.49 -10.56
N PHE A 224 -9.83 11.29 -11.61
CA PHE A 224 -8.66 11.53 -12.46
C PHE A 224 -8.13 12.92 -12.15
N TYR A 225 -6.82 13.08 -12.12
CA TYR A 225 -6.19 14.36 -11.86
C TYR A 225 -5.06 14.66 -12.83
N ARG A 226 -4.75 15.94 -12.96
CA ARG A 226 -3.57 16.49 -13.64
C ARG A 226 -3.00 17.59 -12.75
N ASP A 227 -2.33 18.60 -13.30
CA ASP A 227 -1.78 19.68 -12.50
C ASP A 227 -2.55 21.01 -12.54
N ALA A 228 -2.14 21.93 -11.67
CA ALA A 228 -2.58 23.30 -11.66
C ALA A 228 -2.18 24.03 -12.96
N GLY A 229 -3.18 24.54 -13.69
CA GLY A 229 -2.97 25.24 -14.95
C GLY A 229 -3.32 24.42 -16.19
N ASP A 230 -3.57 23.12 -16.02
CA ASP A 230 -4.12 22.26 -17.07
C ASP A 230 -5.62 22.49 -17.30
N ASP A 231 -6.16 21.82 -18.33
CA ASP A 231 -7.60 21.80 -18.66
C ASP A 231 -8.49 21.51 -17.44
N TYR A 232 -7.98 20.71 -16.49
CA TYR A 232 -8.61 20.44 -15.20
C TYR A 232 -7.56 19.96 -14.21
N VAL A 233 -7.74 20.30 -12.93
CA VAL A 233 -6.97 19.70 -11.83
C VAL A 233 -7.55 18.34 -11.46
N THR A 234 -8.88 18.23 -11.37
CA THR A 234 -9.56 16.96 -11.04
C THR A 234 -10.85 16.76 -11.83
N ARG A 235 -11.18 15.50 -12.10
CA ARG A 235 -12.48 15.03 -12.60
C ARG A 235 -12.96 13.88 -11.73
N VAL A 236 -14.23 13.89 -11.35
CA VAL A 236 -14.80 12.95 -10.37
C VAL A 236 -15.99 12.20 -10.97
N SER A 237 -15.96 10.87 -10.85
CA SER A 237 -17.12 9.99 -11.01
C SER A 237 -17.45 9.38 -9.66
N GLY A 238 -18.62 9.71 -9.12
CA GLY A 238 -19.10 9.24 -7.82
C GLY A 238 -19.35 7.72 -7.76
N PHE A 239 -19.55 7.21 -6.54
CA PHE A 239 -19.85 5.79 -6.32
C PHE A 239 -21.14 5.34 -6.99
N THR A 240 -21.05 4.22 -7.69
CA THR A 240 -22.17 3.56 -8.36
C THR A 240 -21.96 2.05 -8.40
N ASN A 241 -23.06 1.30 -8.40
CA ASN A 241 -23.06 -0.16 -8.62
C ASN A 241 -23.31 -0.54 -10.09
N ASP A 242 -23.51 0.44 -10.99
CA ASP A 242 -23.54 0.25 -12.43
C ASP A 242 -22.13 0.40 -13.00
N ASN A 243 -21.52 -0.73 -13.36
CA ASN A 243 -20.16 -0.79 -13.89
C ASN A 243 -19.99 0.17 -15.07
N ARG A 244 -21.02 0.29 -15.93
CA ARG A 244 -20.94 1.07 -17.17
C ARG A 244 -20.63 2.53 -16.92
N ILE A 245 -21.11 3.10 -15.80
CA ILE A 245 -20.87 4.49 -15.46
C ILE A 245 -19.37 4.71 -15.19
N THR A 246 -18.80 3.93 -14.27
CA THR A 246 -17.38 4.05 -13.92
C THR A 246 -16.47 3.65 -15.10
N THR A 247 -16.81 2.57 -15.83
CA THR A 247 -16.00 2.13 -16.97
C THR A 247 -16.02 3.13 -18.12
N ASN A 248 -17.18 3.72 -18.44
CA ASN A 248 -17.26 4.75 -19.47
C ASN A 248 -16.54 6.04 -19.06
N PHE A 249 -16.60 6.39 -17.77
CA PHE A 249 -15.84 7.52 -17.24
C PHE A 249 -14.34 7.30 -17.42
N ILE A 250 -13.81 6.15 -16.99
CA ILE A 250 -12.39 5.79 -17.12
C ILE A 250 -11.97 5.77 -18.61
N ALA A 251 -12.75 5.09 -19.46
CA ALA A 251 -12.45 4.97 -20.89
C ALA A 251 -12.39 6.33 -21.61
N GLY A 252 -13.15 7.33 -21.14
CA GLY A 252 -13.18 8.68 -21.69
C GLY A 252 -12.05 9.61 -21.23
N GLN A 253 -11.13 9.14 -20.38
CA GLN A 253 -9.98 9.95 -19.95
C GLN A 253 -8.77 9.74 -20.87
N SER A 254 -7.90 10.74 -20.92
CA SER A 254 -6.66 10.72 -21.70
C SER A 254 -5.56 11.47 -20.96
N ALA A 255 -4.32 11.04 -21.17
CA ALA A 255 -3.13 11.73 -20.68
C ALA A 255 -2.96 13.05 -21.43
N ALA A 256 -2.82 14.15 -20.72
CA ALA A 256 -2.37 15.43 -21.26
C ALA A 256 -2.01 16.39 -20.12
N GLY A 257 -1.46 17.55 -20.45
CA GLY A 257 -1.07 18.53 -19.45
C GLY A 257 0.19 18.13 -18.69
N GLY A 258 0.36 18.73 -17.53
CA GLY A 258 1.60 18.72 -16.75
C GLY A 258 2.68 19.57 -17.42
N GLY A 259 3.94 19.21 -17.17
CA GLY A 259 5.12 19.83 -17.78
C GLY A 259 6.19 20.19 -16.75
N ASP A 260 5.78 20.55 -15.54
CA ASP A 260 6.61 20.53 -14.35
C ASP A 260 6.27 19.33 -13.47
N THR A 261 7.30 18.66 -12.96
CA THR A 261 7.17 17.79 -11.79
C THR A 261 7.46 18.68 -10.58
N PRO A 262 6.64 18.69 -9.50
CA PRO A 262 5.63 17.72 -9.04
C PRO A 262 4.17 17.97 -9.48
N GLU A 263 3.23 17.06 -9.12
CA GLU A 263 1.82 17.03 -9.56
C GLU A 263 0.77 17.27 -8.43
N ALA A 264 -0.51 17.44 -8.78
CA ALA A 264 -1.60 17.78 -7.84
C ALA A 264 -2.23 16.59 -7.06
N VAL A 265 -1.43 15.62 -6.59
CA VAL A 265 -1.91 14.43 -5.85
C VAL A 265 -2.79 14.78 -4.63
N HIS A 266 -2.42 15.84 -3.90
CA HIS A 266 -3.17 16.32 -2.73
C HIS A 266 -4.61 16.73 -3.08
N SER A 267 -4.82 17.35 -4.24
CA SER A 267 -6.14 17.75 -4.72
C SER A 267 -6.98 16.53 -5.07
N ALA A 268 -6.38 15.51 -5.70
CA ALA A 268 -7.05 14.26 -6.01
C ALA A 268 -7.47 13.49 -4.75
N LEU A 269 -6.60 13.44 -3.74
CA LEU A 269 -6.89 12.82 -2.45
C LEU A 269 -8.02 13.57 -1.70
N ASP A 270 -8.02 14.91 -1.72
CA ASP A 270 -9.12 15.69 -1.14
C ASP A 270 -10.46 15.34 -1.78
N LYS A 271 -10.53 15.28 -3.11
CA LYS A 271 -11.73 14.85 -3.84
C LYS A 271 -12.14 13.43 -3.49
N ALA A 272 -11.20 12.51 -3.51
CA ALA A 272 -11.47 11.11 -3.22
C ALA A 272 -11.94 10.89 -1.78
N LEU A 273 -11.48 11.68 -0.81
CA LEU A 273 -11.73 11.45 0.61
C LEU A 273 -12.82 12.34 1.19
N ASN A 274 -13.06 13.53 0.65
CA ASN A 274 -14.06 14.47 1.15
C ASN A 274 -15.29 14.59 0.24
N GLU A 275 -15.14 14.51 -1.08
CA GLU A 275 -16.26 14.66 -2.02
C GLU A 275 -16.98 13.34 -2.30
N LEU A 276 -16.23 12.23 -2.47
CA LEU A 276 -16.83 10.92 -2.64
C LEU A 276 -17.61 10.49 -1.38
N GLN A 277 -18.85 10.07 -1.59
CA GLN A 277 -19.78 9.70 -0.53
C GLN A 277 -19.57 8.25 -0.07
N TRP A 278 -18.42 7.99 0.56
CA TRP A 278 -18.13 6.70 1.21
C TRP A 278 -19.20 6.37 2.26
N SER A 279 -19.71 5.13 2.22
CA SER A 279 -20.68 4.67 3.21
C SER A 279 -20.07 4.63 4.59
N THR A 280 -20.81 4.94 5.65
CA THR A 280 -20.31 4.86 7.04
C THR A 280 -20.29 3.44 7.60
N ASN A 281 -21.06 2.52 6.99
CA ASN A 281 -21.22 1.14 7.44
C ASN A 281 -20.80 0.06 6.42
N ALA A 282 -20.07 0.43 5.36
CA ALA A 282 -19.51 -0.56 4.42
C ALA A 282 -18.54 -1.48 5.13
N ARG A 283 -18.57 -2.76 4.75
CA ARG A 283 -17.60 -3.77 5.16
C ARG A 283 -16.19 -3.36 4.72
N THR A 284 -16.02 -2.97 3.46
CA THR A 284 -14.71 -2.73 2.85
C THR A 284 -14.68 -1.40 2.09
N ARG A 285 -13.60 -0.63 2.26
CA ARG A 285 -13.33 0.60 1.52
C ARG A 285 -11.88 0.63 1.05
N LEU A 286 -11.66 0.65 -0.27
CA LEU A 286 -10.33 0.62 -0.89
C LEU A 286 -10.16 1.80 -1.82
N LEU A 287 -9.06 2.53 -1.68
CA LEU A 287 -8.65 3.58 -2.60
C LEU A 287 -7.34 3.17 -3.26
N PHE A 288 -7.37 2.91 -4.56
CA PHE A 288 -6.17 2.70 -5.37
C PHE A 288 -5.67 4.06 -5.85
N LEU A 289 -4.43 4.41 -5.50
CA LEU A 289 -3.81 5.68 -5.90
C LEU A 289 -2.71 5.38 -6.92
N LEU A 290 -2.93 5.71 -8.20
CA LEU A 290 -2.01 5.48 -9.31
C LEU A 290 -1.32 6.80 -9.68
N LEU A 291 0.01 6.80 -9.70
CA LEU A 291 0.82 7.99 -9.95
C LEU A 291 2.22 7.64 -10.45
N ASP A 292 2.78 8.52 -11.28
CA ASP A 292 4.17 8.50 -11.78
C ASP A 292 5.03 9.67 -11.24
N ALA A 293 4.42 10.62 -10.52
CA ALA A 293 5.11 11.80 -9.98
C ALA A 293 4.76 12.12 -8.51
N PRO A 294 5.68 12.77 -7.75
CA PRO A 294 5.40 13.24 -6.39
C PRO A 294 4.31 14.31 -6.34
N PRO A 295 3.65 14.50 -5.18
CA PRO A 295 2.99 15.76 -4.88
C PRO A 295 3.98 16.91 -4.72
N HIS A 296 3.48 18.12 -4.90
CA HIS A 296 4.14 19.34 -4.42
C HIS A 296 4.51 19.25 -2.92
N TYR A 297 5.62 19.89 -2.54
CA TYR A 297 6.24 19.75 -1.20
C TYR A 297 6.04 20.98 -0.30
N GLN A 298 5.26 21.97 -0.74
CA GLN A 298 4.97 23.18 0.02
C GLN A 298 4.27 22.80 1.35
N PRO A 299 4.53 23.51 2.46
CA PRO A 299 3.99 23.15 3.78
C PRO A 299 2.47 22.97 3.80
N GLU A 300 1.73 23.78 3.03
CA GLU A 300 0.28 23.70 2.90
C GLU A 300 -0.14 22.36 2.25
N ILE A 301 0.59 21.93 1.22
CA ILE A 301 0.34 20.66 0.53
C ILE A 301 0.63 19.48 1.45
N ILE A 302 1.73 19.53 2.21
CA ILE A 302 2.04 18.50 3.21
C ILE A 302 0.92 18.40 4.25
N GLN A 303 0.40 19.54 4.72
CA GLN A 303 -0.75 19.54 5.64
C GLN A 303 -2.01 18.96 4.99
N ASP A 304 -2.25 19.21 3.70
CA ASP A 304 -3.39 18.65 2.97
C ASP A 304 -3.30 17.13 2.85
N LEU A 305 -2.09 16.60 2.62
CA LEU A 305 -1.83 15.17 2.64
C LEU A 305 -2.08 14.60 4.05
N HIS A 306 -1.58 15.24 5.11
CA HIS A 306 -1.82 14.80 6.49
C HIS A 306 -3.31 14.72 6.82
N ARG A 307 -4.09 15.76 6.47
CA ARG A 307 -5.54 15.77 6.66
C ARG A 307 -6.22 14.66 5.87
N SER A 308 -5.81 14.45 4.62
CA SER A 308 -6.33 13.39 3.76
C SER A 308 -6.08 12.00 4.36
N ILE A 309 -4.84 11.68 4.70
CA ILE A 309 -4.50 10.35 5.25
C ILE A 309 -5.19 10.13 6.60
N GLY A 310 -5.24 11.13 7.49
CA GLY A 310 -6.02 11.04 8.72
C GLY A 310 -7.52 10.82 8.47
N LYS A 311 -8.08 11.44 7.42
CA LYS A 311 -9.48 11.21 7.03
C LYS A 311 -9.72 9.79 6.52
N ALA A 312 -8.77 9.25 5.76
CA ALA A 312 -8.83 7.87 5.28
C ALA A 312 -8.88 6.88 6.46
N THR A 313 -8.04 7.08 7.48
CA THR A 313 -7.99 6.19 8.65
C THR A 313 -9.29 6.27 9.46
N GLU A 314 -9.80 7.48 9.71
CA GLU A 314 -11.09 7.72 10.39
C GLU A 314 -12.27 7.01 9.68
N LYS A 315 -12.25 7.02 8.35
CA LYS A 315 -13.27 6.39 7.51
C LYS A 315 -13.02 4.89 7.31
N GLY A 316 -11.89 4.35 7.75
CA GLY A 316 -11.51 2.96 7.49
C GLY A 316 -11.28 2.67 6.01
N ILE A 317 -10.76 3.65 5.27
CA ILE A 317 -10.36 3.51 3.86
C ILE A 317 -8.91 3.05 3.83
N LYS A 318 -8.64 1.90 3.23
CA LYS A 318 -7.27 1.45 2.96
C LYS A 318 -6.79 2.11 1.66
N ILE A 319 -5.69 2.84 1.72
CA ILE A 319 -5.03 3.37 0.54
C ILE A 319 -4.02 2.33 0.05
N ILE A 320 -4.12 2.00 -1.23
CA ILE A 320 -3.22 1.08 -1.94
C ILE A 320 -2.59 1.88 -3.08
N PRO A 321 -1.42 2.51 -2.84
CA PRO A 321 -0.69 3.18 -3.89
C PRO A 321 -0.16 2.18 -4.89
N ILE A 322 -0.18 2.55 -6.17
CA ILE A 322 0.41 1.84 -7.30
C ILE A 322 1.40 2.82 -7.94
N ALA A 323 2.68 2.60 -7.69
CA ALA A 323 3.75 3.37 -8.32
C ALA A 323 3.91 2.97 -9.79
N ALA A 324 3.80 3.92 -10.70
CA ALA A 324 4.13 3.75 -12.11
C ALA A 324 5.60 4.13 -12.38
N SER A 325 5.95 4.36 -13.66
CA SER A 325 7.25 4.91 -14.02
C SER A 325 7.47 6.31 -13.40
N GLY A 326 8.66 6.91 -13.51
CA GLY A 326 8.90 8.31 -13.07
C GLY A 326 9.04 8.54 -11.55
N ILE A 327 8.62 7.58 -10.72
CA ILE A 327 8.66 7.68 -9.25
C ILE A 327 10.11 7.71 -8.71
N ASP A 328 10.38 8.62 -7.78
CA ASP A 328 11.64 8.68 -7.04
C ASP A 328 11.56 7.99 -5.66
N LYS A 329 12.72 7.84 -5.00
CA LYS A 329 12.79 7.17 -3.68
C LYS A 329 11.98 7.90 -2.59
N LYS A 330 11.89 9.23 -2.64
CA LYS A 330 11.10 9.98 -1.66
C LYS A 330 9.62 9.67 -1.84
N THR A 331 9.16 9.61 -3.07
CA THR A 331 7.76 9.33 -3.44
C THR A 331 7.41 7.88 -3.14
N GLU A 332 8.31 6.92 -3.38
CA GLU A 332 8.17 5.53 -2.95
C GLU A 332 7.84 5.44 -1.45
N PHE A 333 8.60 6.15 -0.61
CA PHE A 333 8.37 6.14 0.83
C PHE A 333 7.11 6.90 1.24
N LEU A 334 6.75 7.98 0.54
CA LEU A 334 5.47 8.65 0.76
C LEU A 334 4.28 7.69 0.57
N MET A 335 4.30 6.94 -0.53
CA MET A 335 3.30 5.92 -0.81
C MET A 335 3.27 4.84 0.29
N ARG A 336 4.44 4.38 0.73
CA ARG A 336 4.52 3.40 1.83
C ARG A 336 4.02 3.96 3.15
N PHE A 337 4.24 5.24 3.46
CA PHE A 337 3.62 5.90 4.62
C PHE A 337 2.09 5.91 4.51
N PHE A 338 1.52 6.19 3.33
CA PHE A 338 0.08 6.17 3.12
C PHE A 338 -0.51 4.77 3.34
N SER A 339 0.13 3.73 2.79
CA SER A 339 -0.33 2.36 2.92
C SER A 339 -0.20 1.85 4.36
N LEU A 340 0.93 2.07 5.03
CA LEU A 340 1.14 1.76 6.45
C LEU A 340 0.08 2.40 7.34
N THR A 341 -0.12 3.71 7.15
CA THR A 341 -0.99 4.50 8.01
C THR A 341 -2.44 4.04 7.91
N THR A 342 -2.88 3.64 6.72
CA THR A 342 -4.25 3.23 6.43
C THR A 342 -4.49 1.71 6.52
N ASN A 343 -3.52 0.94 7.04
CA ASN A 343 -3.59 -0.52 7.12
C ASN A 343 -3.74 -1.19 5.72
N GLY A 344 -3.16 -0.56 4.69
CA GLY A 344 -3.13 -1.00 3.29
C GLY A 344 -1.87 -1.78 2.92
N THR A 345 -1.52 -1.73 1.64
CA THR A 345 -0.31 -2.35 1.06
C THR A 345 0.24 -1.46 -0.04
N TYR A 346 1.53 -1.59 -0.36
CA TYR A 346 2.18 -0.86 -1.45
C TYR A 346 2.25 -1.74 -2.69
N VAL A 347 1.93 -1.18 -3.85
CA VAL A 347 2.03 -1.84 -5.15
C VAL A 347 2.91 -0.98 -6.06
N PHE A 348 3.68 -1.62 -6.93
CA PHE A 348 4.55 -0.95 -7.88
C PHE A 348 4.57 -1.73 -9.20
N ILE A 349 4.49 -1.01 -10.31
CA ILE A 349 4.64 -1.58 -11.65
C ILE A 349 6.13 -1.92 -11.87
N THR A 350 6.38 -3.00 -12.61
CA THR A 350 7.72 -3.53 -12.86
C THR A 350 8.01 -3.56 -14.36
N ASN A 351 9.29 -3.49 -14.72
CA ASN A 351 9.76 -3.47 -16.11
C ASN A 351 9.55 -4.79 -16.88
N HIS A 352 9.07 -5.87 -16.24
CA HIS A 352 8.99 -7.21 -16.84
C HIS A 352 8.06 -7.28 -18.07
N SER A 353 6.97 -6.50 -18.07
CA SER A 353 6.05 -6.41 -19.20
C SER A 353 6.60 -5.62 -20.40
N GLY A 354 7.60 -4.76 -20.17
CA GLY A 354 8.06 -3.78 -21.15
C GLY A 354 7.04 -2.67 -21.48
N VAL A 355 5.96 -2.53 -20.71
CA VAL A 355 5.00 -1.43 -20.84
C VAL A 355 5.48 -0.24 -20.01
N GLY A 356 5.38 0.96 -20.57
CA GLY A 356 5.77 2.21 -19.91
C GLY A 356 7.26 2.51 -19.98
N ASN A 357 7.63 3.66 -19.39
CA ASN A 357 9.01 4.05 -19.16
C ASN A 357 9.66 3.19 -18.05
N GLU A 358 10.93 3.47 -17.74
CA GLU A 358 11.65 2.75 -16.69
C GLU A 358 11.00 2.96 -15.31
N HIS A 359 10.73 1.83 -14.64
CA HIS A 359 10.21 1.78 -13.29
C HIS A 359 11.34 1.72 -12.27
N LEU A 360 11.15 2.43 -11.15
CA LEU A 360 12.06 2.42 -10.01
C LEU A 360 12.19 1.00 -9.44
N GLU A 361 13.42 0.50 -9.30
CA GLU A 361 13.66 -0.73 -8.52
C GLU A 361 13.22 -0.47 -7.07
N PRO A 362 12.24 -1.20 -6.52
CA PRO A 362 11.62 -0.87 -5.23
C PRO A 362 12.56 -1.13 -4.05
N THR A 363 12.53 -0.28 -3.01
CA THR A 363 13.30 -0.51 -1.76
C THR A 363 12.56 -1.49 -0.84
N VAL A 364 12.34 -2.71 -1.31
CA VAL A 364 11.56 -3.75 -0.63
C VAL A 364 12.36 -5.05 -0.52
N GLY A 365 11.83 -6.02 0.22
CA GLY A 365 12.41 -7.36 0.26
C GLY A 365 12.09 -8.16 -1.01
N GLN A 366 12.24 -9.48 -0.94
CA GLN A 366 11.82 -10.37 -2.04
C GLN A 366 10.31 -10.25 -2.28
N TYR A 367 9.92 -10.19 -3.56
CA TYR A 367 8.53 -10.05 -3.99
C TYR A 367 8.23 -10.94 -5.20
N GLU A 368 6.94 -11.24 -5.39
CA GLU A 368 6.44 -11.97 -6.56
C GLU A 368 5.98 -10.98 -7.64
N VAL A 369 6.28 -11.29 -8.89
CA VAL A 369 5.80 -10.53 -10.05
C VAL A 369 4.50 -11.19 -10.55
N GLU A 370 3.45 -10.40 -10.66
CA GLU A 370 2.14 -10.81 -11.17
C GLU A 370 1.64 -9.80 -12.21
N PHE A 371 0.62 -10.16 -13.00
CA PHE A 371 -0.11 -9.15 -13.76
C PHE A 371 -0.87 -8.20 -12.82
N LEU A 372 -0.85 -6.90 -13.11
CA LEU A 372 -1.43 -5.86 -12.27
C LEU A 372 -2.92 -6.12 -12.01
N ASN A 373 -3.72 -6.45 -13.03
CA ASN A 373 -5.13 -6.79 -12.84
C ASN A 373 -5.33 -7.99 -11.91
N ASN A 374 -4.51 -9.04 -12.03
CA ASN A 374 -4.57 -10.21 -11.15
C ASN A 374 -4.25 -9.83 -9.71
N LEU A 375 -3.17 -9.05 -9.52
CA LEU A 375 -2.77 -8.53 -8.21
C LEU A 375 -3.89 -7.69 -7.60
N MET A 376 -4.48 -6.75 -8.35
CA MET A 376 -5.57 -5.90 -7.87
C MET A 376 -6.82 -6.71 -7.51
N VAL A 377 -7.23 -7.67 -8.34
CA VAL A 377 -8.35 -8.58 -8.03
C VAL A 377 -8.06 -9.40 -6.76
N ARG A 378 -6.83 -9.92 -6.62
CA ARG A 378 -6.38 -10.65 -5.44
C ARG A 378 -6.47 -9.79 -4.18
N LEU A 379 -5.98 -8.55 -4.23
CA LEU A 379 -6.04 -7.59 -3.11
C LEU A 379 -7.47 -7.22 -2.74
N ILE A 380 -8.31 -6.90 -3.72
CA ILE A 380 -9.70 -6.54 -3.49
C ILE A 380 -10.43 -7.69 -2.80
N ASN A 381 -10.27 -8.91 -3.33
CA ASN A 381 -10.89 -10.09 -2.74
C ASN A 381 -10.35 -10.39 -1.33
N LYS A 382 -9.03 -10.26 -1.11
CA LYS A 382 -8.41 -10.40 0.22
C LYS A 382 -9.05 -9.46 1.24
N TYR A 383 -9.27 -8.19 0.87
CA TYR A 383 -9.86 -7.20 1.77
C TYR A 383 -11.39 -7.18 1.79
N ALA A 384 -12.05 -7.98 0.95
CA ALA A 384 -13.50 -8.10 0.87
C ALA A 384 -14.08 -9.29 1.66
N GLN A 385 -13.24 -10.28 1.99
CA GLN A 385 -13.63 -11.52 2.69
C GLN A 385 -14.39 -11.26 3.98
#